data_AF-A0A232LPM8-F1
#
_entry.id   AF-A0A232LPM8-F1
#
_cell.length_a   1.000
_cell.length_b   1.000
_cell.length_c   1.000
_cell.angle_alpha   90.00
_cell.angle_beta   90.00
_cell.angle_gamma   90.00
#
_symmetry.space_group_name_H-M   'P 1'
#
loop_
_entity.id
_entity.type
_entity.pdbx_description
1 polymer ?
#
loop_
_entity_poly.entity_id
_entity_poly.type
_entity_poly.pdbx_seq_one_letter_code
_entity_poly.pdbx_strand_id
1 'polypeptide(L)'
;MEGHMTSECKENRKFDLNDVPDKLPEEAWKILKKASDEKDIEEFRDGLKMYSKAVPTASFADIEKKMRQENFKIFLIALEKEIGDCLSLIDLQGKLSCKYIVGFYYSEKPQRANLKDRWPPTPEDNLERLADAGFPYDRLIPKCANCGEMGHGSKFCKGERTTIDRVEVKCVNCSATGHRARDCVEKRRDPFTCRNCGSTAHKASDCTEPRSAEGVECKKCNEVGHFAKDCPKGNMRACRNCGSSEHMARECDQPRNVSTVTCRNCDEVGHYSRDCTKKKDWSKVKCNNCNEMGHTVKRCPLPVKTDDDAREETGTGTGDVYPENSNESAGMDGW
;
A
#
# COMPACT_ATOMS: atom_id res chain seq x y z
N MET A 1 13.68 32.58 -37.01
CA MET A 1 12.74 31.69 -36.29
C MET A 1 11.52 32.52 -35.95
N GLU A 2 10.35 32.18 -36.47
CA GLU A 2 9.09 32.77 -36.00
C GLU A 2 8.93 32.46 -34.51
N GLY A 3 8.59 33.47 -33.72
CA GLY A 3 8.36 33.29 -32.29
C GLY A 3 7.13 32.42 -32.07
N HIS A 4 7.30 31.25 -31.45
CA HIS A 4 6.21 30.39 -31.00
C HIS A 4 6.14 30.41 -29.46
N MET A 5 4.98 30.09 -28.90
CA MET A 5 4.83 30.00 -27.43
C MET A 5 5.64 28.81 -26.90
N THR A 6 6.27 28.96 -25.72
CA THR A 6 7.05 27.89 -25.08
C THR A 6 6.25 26.60 -24.89
N SER A 7 4.92 26.71 -24.71
CA SER A 7 3.98 25.60 -24.62
C SER A 7 3.88 24.75 -25.89
N GLU A 8 4.15 25.35 -27.04
CA GLU A 8 3.99 24.75 -28.37
C GLU A 8 5.33 24.39 -29.02
N CYS A 9 6.44 24.63 -28.29
CA CYS A 9 7.79 24.31 -28.74
C CYS A 9 7.97 22.79 -28.86
N LYS A 10 8.04 22.31 -30.11
CA LYS A 10 8.33 20.90 -30.45
C LYS A 10 9.80 20.65 -30.80
N GLU A 11 10.60 21.71 -30.84
CA GLU A 11 12.03 21.62 -31.15
C GLU A 11 12.79 20.84 -30.07
N ASN A 12 13.82 20.11 -30.49
CA ASN A 12 14.66 19.35 -29.58
C ASN A 12 15.34 20.29 -28.58
N ARG A 13 15.33 19.90 -27.31
CA ARG A 13 15.98 20.67 -26.25
C ARG A 13 17.49 20.45 -26.32
N LYS A 14 18.24 21.55 -26.29
CA LYS A 14 19.68 21.49 -26.11
C LYS A 14 19.99 21.40 -24.63
N PHE A 15 20.72 20.37 -24.24
CA PHE A 15 21.22 20.25 -22.87
C PHE A 15 22.43 21.16 -22.69
N ASP A 16 22.45 21.91 -21.60
CA ASP A 16 23.68 22.53 -21.13
C ASP A 16 24.52 21.45 -20.46
N LEU A 17 25.65 21.11 -21.08
CA LEU A 17 26.61 20.11 -20.61
C LEU A 17 27.93 20.75 -20.18
N ASN A 18 27.94 22.06 -19.90
CA ASN A 18 29.16 22.78 -19.52
C ASN A 18 29.75 22.25 -18.20
N ASP A 19 28.91 21.86 -17.24
CA ASP A 19 29.34 21.30 -15.95
C ASP A 19 29.82 19.84 -16.05
N VAL A 20 29.63 19.18 -17.20
CA VAL A 20 30.04 17.79 -17.41
C VAL A 20 31.47 17.76 -17.94
N PRO A 21 32.40 17.04 -17.30
CA PRO A 21 33.79 16.97 -17.77
C PRO A 21 33.90 16.43 -19.20
N ASP A 22 34.78 17.03 -20.00
CA ASP A 22 35.14 16.52 -21.32
C ASP A 22 36.09 15.32 -21.15
N LYS A 23 35.61 14.14 -21.53
CA LYS A 23 36.39 12.89 -21.54
C LYS A 23 36.25 12.20 -22.89
N LEU A 24 37.25 11.40 -23.24
CA LEU A 24 37.16 10.57 -24.43
C LEU A 24 36.05 9.52 -24.27
N PRO A 25 35.40 9.07 -25.35
CA PRO A 25 34.35 8.05 -25.28
C PRO A 25 34.77 6.78 -24.53
N GLU A 26 36.01 6.34 -24.74
CA GLU A 26 36.57 5.16 -24.08
C GLU A 26 36.80 5.37 -22.57
N GLU A 27 37.20 6.56 -22.17
CA GLU A 27 37.42 6.91 -20.76
C GLU A 27 36.08 7.02 -20.01
N ALA A 28 35.10 7.69 -20.62
CA ALA A 28 33.74 7.75 -20.09
C ALA A 28 33.13 6.34 -19.94
N TRP A 29 33.40 5.45 -20.91
CA TRP A 29 32.95 4.07 -20.86
C TRP A 29 33.63 3.25 -19.76
N LYS A 30 34.93 3.44 -19.52
CA LYS A 30 35.64 2.82 -18.39
C LYS A 30 35.04 3.23 -17.05
N ILE A 31 34.64 4.50 -16.91
CA ILE A 31 33.96 5.00 -15.69
C ILE A 31 32.60 4.32 -15.53
N LEU A 32 31.81 4.23 -16.59
CA LEU A 32 30.54 3.50 -16.59
C LEU A 32 30.72 2.04 -16.16
N LYS A 33 31.76 1.37 -16.68
CA LYS A 33 32.07 -0.02 -16.36
C LYS A 33 32.46 -0.19 -14.89
N LYS A 34 33.35 0.67 -14.39
CA LYS A 34 33.75 0.71 -12.97
C LYS A 34 32.54 0.92 -12.06
N ALA A 35 31.71 1.93 -12.35
CA ALA A 35 30.50 2.22 -11.58
C ALA A 35 29.50 1.06 -11.59
N SER A 36 29.35 0.40 -12.75
CA SER A 36 28.55 -0.82 -12.88
C SER A 36 29.11 -1.96 -12.02
N ASP A 37 30.43 -2.15 -12.00
CA ASP A 37 31.07 -3.19 -11.22
C ASP A 37 30.93 -3.01 -9.71
N GLU A 38 31.03 -1.74 -9.26
CA GLU A 38 30.86 -1.28 -7.88
C GLU A 38 29.37 -1.15 -7.49
N LYS A 39 28.45 -1.26 -8.46
CA LYS A 39 27.00 -1.05 -8.30
C LYS A 39 26.65 0.35 -7.77
N ASP A 40 27.41 1.36 -8.20
CA ASP A 40 27.16 2.76 -7.87
C ASP A 40 26.30 3.41 -8.97
N ILE A 41 25.04 3.70 -8.65
CA ILE A 41 24.10 4.34 -9.60
C ILE A 41 24.44 5.83 -9.80
N GLU A 42 25.00 6.50 -8.80
CA GLU A 42 25.32 7.93 -8.90
C GLU A 42 26.52 8.13 -9.82
N GLU A 43 27.60 7.38 -9.61
CA GLU A 43 28.77 7.40 -10.49
C GLU A 43 28.41 6.91 -11.90
N PHE A 44 27.48 5.94 -12.02
CA PHE A 44 26.98 5.48 -13.32
C PHE A 44 26.22 6.59 -14.07
N ARG A 45 25.38 7.38 -13.37
CA ARG A 45 24.67 8.52 -13.98
C ARG A 45 25.63 9.57 -14.50
N ASP A 46 26.66 9.89 -13.74
CA ASP A 46 27.65 10.88 -14.16
C ASP A 46 28.52 10.34 -15.31
N GLY A 47 28.88 9.05 -15.27
CA GLY A 47 29.49 8.33 -16.39
C GLY A 47 28.65 8.41 -17.66
N LEU A 48 27.33 8.25 -17.54
CA LEU A 48 26.40 8.29 -18.67
C LEU A 48 26.32 9.69 -19.27
N LYS A 49 26.31 10.75 -18.44
CA LYS A 49 26.37 12.14 -18.90
C LYS A 49 27.69 12.41 -19.65
N MET A 50 28.82 11.98 -19.11
CA MET A 50 30.12 12.11 -19.76
C MET A 50 30.15 11.39 -21.11
N TYR A 51 29.61 10.16 -21.17
CA TYR A 51 29.52 9.39 -22.40
C TYR A 51 28.59 10.05 -23.43
N SER A 52 27.43 10.55 -23.00
CA SER A 52 26.48 11.27 -23.85
C SER A 52 27.07 12.56 -24.40
N LYS A 53 27.94 13.26 -23.65
CA LYS A 53 28.68 14.43 -24.13
C LYS A 53 29.71 14.04 -25.19
N ALA A 54 30.44 12.95 -24.96
CA ALA A 54 31.48 12.46 -25.86
C ALA A 54 30.92 11.85 -27.16
N VAL A 55 29.73 11.23 -27.11
CA VAL A 55 29.05 10.59 -28.25
C VAL A 55 27.58 11.07 -28.31
N PRO A 56 27.32 12.28 -28.83
CA PRO A 56 25.97 12.88 -28.81
C PRO A 56 24.97 12.16 -29.74
N THR A 57 25.44 11.29 -30.63
CA THR A 57 24.59 10.52 -31.54
C THR A 57 24.09 9.20 -30.95
N ALA A 58 24.66 8.73 -29.84
CA ALA A 58 24.30 7.44 -29.25
C ALA A 58 22.94 7.51 -28.55
N SER A 59 22.01 6.60 -28.88
CA SER A 59 20.73 6.47 -28.19
C SER A 59 20.86 5.60 -26.93
N PHE A 60 19.86 5.64 -26.03
CA PHE A 60 19.81 4.71 -24.90
C PHE A 60 19.83 3.23 -25.34
N ALA A 61 19.19 2.91 -26.47
CA ALA A 61 19.18 1.56 -27.02
C ALA A 61 20.58 1.12 -27.48
N ASP A 62 21.37 2.02 -28.08
CA ASP A 62 22.75 1.72 -28.50
C ASP A 62 23.67 1.51 -27.29
N ILE A 63 23.49 2.31 -26.24
CA ILE A 63 24.24 2.20 -24.99
C ILE A 63 23.91 0.88 -24.30
N GLU A 64 22.63 0.53 -24.16
CA GLU A 64 22.21 -0.74 -23.54
C GLU A 64 22.72 -1.96 -24.33
N LYS A 65 22.72 -1.91 -25.67
CA LYS A 65 23.31 -2.99 -26.51
C LYS A 65 24.79 -3.20 -26.19
N LYS A 66 25.57 -2.13 -26.10
CA LYS A 66 27.00 -2.21 -25.75
C LYS A 66 27.22 -2.68 -24.31
N MET A 67 26.40 -2.21 -23.36
CA MET A 67 26.44 -2.66 -21.96
C MET A 67 26.21 -4.17 -21.83
N ARG A 68 25.30 -4.73 -22.62
CA ARG A 68 25.05 -6.18 -22.66
C ARG A 68 26.21 -6.96 -23.26
N GLN A 69 26.84 -6.45 -24.31
CA GLN A 69 28.03 -7.08 -24.91
C GLN A 69 29.21 -7.16 -23.93
N GLU A 70 29.35 -6.15 -23.06
CA GLU A 70 30.40 -6.08 -22.05
C GLU A 70 30.02 -6.61 -20.66
N ASN A 71 28.84 -7.22 -20.53
CA ASN A 71 28.33 -7.85 -19.31
C ASN A 71 28.28 -6.90 -18.09
N PHE A 72 27.69 -5.73 -18.28
CA PHE A 72 27.43 -4.78 -17.18
C PHE A 72 26.44 -5.37 -16.16
N LYS A 73 26.58 -4.94 -14.90
CA LYS A 73 25.68 -5.33 -13.78
C LYS A 73 24.52 -4.36 -13.59
N ILE A 74 24.58 -3.18 -14.21
CA ILE A 74 23.51 -2.20 -14.28
C ILE A 74 22.84 -2.33 -15.66
N PHE A 75 21.51 -2.24 -15.69
CA PHE A 75 20.68 -2.34 -16.88
C PHE A 75 19.85 -1.06 -17.03
N LEU A 76 19.75 -0.55 -18.25
CA LEU A 76 18.81 0.49 -18.63
C LEU A 76 17.47 -0.17 -18.94
N ILE A 77 16.43 0.15 -18.18
CA ILE A 77 15.09 -0.42 -18.38
C ILE A 77 14.11 0.71 -18.66
N ALA A 78 13.39 0.60 -19.78
CA ALA A 78 12.33 1.52 -20.16
C ALA A 78 10.97 1.06 -19.57
N LEU A 79 10.46 1.83 -18.61
CA LEU A 79 9.19 1.55 -17.94
C LEU A 79 8.05 2.41 -18.48
N GLU A 80 6.86 1.84 -18.50
CA GLU A 80 5.63 2.59 -18.77
C GLU A 80 5.15 3.24 -17.48
N LYS A 81 5.17 4.58 -17.41
CA LYS A 81 4.75 5.34 -16.23
C LYS A 81 4.14 6.66 -16.64
N GLU A 82 2.96 6.95 -16.10
CA GLU A 82 2.34 8.27 -16.21
C GLU A 82 3.19 9.31 -15.45
N ILE A 83 3.53 10.38 -16.15
CA ILE A 83 4.25 11.53 -15.60
C ILE A 83 3.29 12.70 -15.44
N GLY A 84 3.59 13.59 -14.49
CA GLY A 84 2.77 14.79 -14.28
C GLY A 84 2.82 15.74 -15.49
N ASP A 85 1.76 16.53 -15.68
CA ASP A 85 1.54 17.31 -16.92
C ASP A 85 2.64 18.35 -17.23
N CYS A 86 3.33 18.84 -16.19
CA CYS A 86 4.44 19.78 -16.32
C CYS A 86 5.73 19.11 -16.82
N LEU A 87 5.84 17.79 -16.67
CA LEU A 87 6.99 17.02 -17.09
C LEU A 87 6.85 16.57 -18.54
N SER A 88 7.98 16.36 -19.19
CA SER A 88 8.07 15.63 -20.44
C SER A 88 9.29 14.73 -20.40
N LEU A 89 9.18 13.55 -20.98
CA LEU A 89 10.32 12.64 -21.08
C LEU A 89 11.15 13.08 -22.29
N ILE A 90 12.45 13.29 -22.06
CA ILE A 90 13.40 13.72 -23.09
C ILE A 90 14.50 12.68 -23.25
N ASP A 91 14.82 12.34 -24.49
CA ASP A 91 15.96 11.47 -24.80
C ASP A 91 17.32 12.19 -24.65
N LEU A 92 18.43 11.50 -24.96
CA LEU A 92 19.78 12.10 -24.90
C LEU A 92 20.00 13.17 -25.98
N GLN A 93 19.22 13.13 -27.06
CA GLN A 93 19.29 14.02 -28.23
C GLN A 93 18.39 15.25 -28.09
N GLY A 94 17.58 15.32 -27.02
CA GLY A 94 16.66 16.41 -26.77
C GLY A 94 15.25 16.23 -27.34
N LYS A 95 14.91 15.08 -27.93
CA LYS A 95 13.56 14.77 -28.44
C LYS A 95 12.57 14.80 -27.29
N LEU A 96 11.53 15.61 -27.44
CA LEU A 96 10.47 15.75 -26.45
C LEU A 96 9.43 14.64 -26.59
N SER A 97 8.68 14.41 -25.51
CA SER A 97 7.47 13.58 -25.47
C SER A 97 7.71 12.09 -25.71
N CYS A 98 8.83 11.56 -25.24
CA CYS A 98 9.06 10.11 -25.20
C CYS A 98 7.99 9.41 -24.34
N LYS A 99 7.61 8.18 -24.70
CA LYS A 99 6.58 7.42 -23.98
C LYS A 99 7.09 6.76 -22.70
N TYR A 100 8.34 6.30 -22.69
CA TYR A 100 8.86 5.44 -21.61
C TYR A 100 9.87 6.17 -20.71
N ILE A 101 9.83 5.90 -19.41
CA ILE A 101 10.82 6.44 -18.47
C ILE A 101 12.02 5.50 -18.38
N VAL A 102 13.23 6.04 -18.57
CA VAL A 102 14.47 5.28 -18.37
C VAL A 102 14.75 5.17 -16.87
N GLY A 103 14.96 3.93 -16.39
CA GLY A 103 15.43 3.65 -15.04
C GLY A 103 16.67 2.76 -15.03
N PHE A 104 17.46 2.89 -13.96
CA PHE A 104 18.66 2.08 -13.72
C PHE A 104 18.33 0.95 -12.75
N TYR A 105 18.65 -0.29 -13.11
CA TYR A 105 18.35 -1.47 -12.31
C TYR A 105 19.54 -2.44 -12.27
N TYR A 106 19.65 -3.22 -11.19
CA TYR A 106 20.71 -4.23 -11.04
C TYR A 106 20.35 -5.61 -11.62
N SER A 107 19.19 -5.72 -12.27
CA SER A 107 18.68 -6.97 -12.82
C SER A 107 17.84 -6.70 -14.06
N GLU A 108 17.91 -7.62 -15.01
CA GLU A 108 17.04 -7.66 -16.18
C GLU A 108 15.57 -7.99 -15.83
N LYS A 109 15.31 -8.55 -14.64
CA LYS A 109 13.98 -8.99 -14.20
C LYS A 109 13.43 -8.09 -13.08
N PRO A 110 12.10 -7.91 -13.02
CA PRO A 110 11.48 -7.10 -11.97
C PRO A 110 11.66 -7.77 -10.61
N GLN A 111 12.36 -7.08 -9.69
CA GLN A 111 12.59 -7.55 -8.32
C GLN A 111 11.39 -7.34 -7.40
N ARG A 112 10.45 -6.46 -7.78
CA ARG A 112 9.26 -6.11 -6.98
C ARG A 112 7.99 -6.44 -7.74
N ALA A 113 6.99 -6.99 -7.05
CA ALA A 113 5.72 -7.40 -7.65
C ALA A 113 5.02 -6.25 -8.39
N ASN A 114 5.05 -5.03 -7.84
CA ASN A 114 4.43 -3.83 -8.42
C ASN A 114 5.13 -3.27 -9.68
N LEU A 115 6.30 -3.82 -10.04
CA LEU A 115 7.00 -3.47 -11.27
C LEU A 115 6.68 -4.44 -12.40
N LYS A 116 6.19 -5.65 -12.10
CA LYS A 116 5.99 -6.73 -13.07
C LYS A 116 5.10 -6.32 -14.24
N ASP A 117 4.02 -5.59 -13.97
CA ASP A 117 3.04 -5.20 -14.99
C ASP A 117 3.58 -4.12 -15.96
N ARG A 118 4.54 -3.30 -15.50
CA ARG A 118 5.11 -2.18 -16.28
C ARG A 118 6.47 -2.53 -16.90
N TRP A 119 7.05 -3.65 -16.51
CA TRP A 119 8.36 -4.11 -16.95
C TRP A 119 8.29 -4.64 -18.40
N PRO A 120 9.30 -4.38 -19.25
CA PRO A 120 9.36 -4.99 -20.58
C PRO A 120 9.47 -6.52 -20.47
N PRO A 121 8.69 -7.30 -21.23
CA PRO A 121 8.67 -8.76 -21.08
C PRO A 121 9.95 -9.41 -21.60
N THR A 122 10.63 -8.81 -22.57
CA THR A 122 11.87 -9.33 -23.19
C THR A 122 12.97 -8.25 -23.25
N PRO A 123 14.25 -8.67 -23.28
CA PRO A 123 15.38 -7.84 -23.69
C PRO A 123 15.17 -7.00 -24.95
N GLU A 124 14.57 -7.61 -25.98
CA GLU A 124 14.34 -6.99 -27.28
C GLU A 124 13.28 -5.89 -27.18
N ASP A 125 12.17 -6.16 -26.49
CA ASP A 125 11.13 -5.18 -26.20
C ASP A 125 11.69 -4.01 -25.38
N ASN A 126 12.63 -4.27 -24.46
CA ASN A 126 13.29 -3.21 -23.72
C ASN A 126 14.10 -2.28 -24.65
N LEU A 127 14.83 -2.83 -25.62
CA LEU A 127 15.58 -2.03 -26.58
C LEU A 127 14.67 -1.18 -27.48
N GLU A 128 13.53 -1.73 -27.90
CA GLU A 128 12.53 -0.98 -28.66
C GLU A 128 11.94 0.16 -27.82
N ARG A 129 11.58 -0.11 -26.55
CA ARG A 129 11.08 0.92 -25.64
C ARG A 129 12.13 1.98 -25.35
N LEU A 130 13.40 1.61 -25.22
CA LEU A 130 14.52 2.54 -25.00
C LEU A 130 14.73 3.51 -26.16
N ALA A 131 14.32 3.16 -27.39
CA ALA A 131 14.36 4.06 -28.54
C ALA A 131 13.34 5.22 -28.43
N ASP A 132 12.29 5.05 -27.61
CA ASP A 132 11.33 6.10 -27.27
C ASP A 132 11.26 6.33 -25.76
N ALA A 133 12.41 6.22 -25.09
CA ALA A 133 12.53 6.46 -23.66
C ALA A 133 13.34 7.73 -23.36
N GLY A 134 12.99 8.37 -22.25
CA GLY A 134 13.66 9.59 -21.81
C GLY A 134 13.74 9.75 -20.29
N PHE A 135 14.46 10.77 -19.86
CA PHE A 135 14.44 11.24 -18.49
C PHE A 135 13.36 12.30 -18.29
N PRO A 136 12.74 12.37 -17.11
CA PRO A 136 11.81 13.45 -16.78
C PRO A 136 12.51 14.80 -16.82
N TYR A 137 11.96 15.71 -17.61
CA TYR A 137 12.41 17.09 -17.73
C TYR A 137 11.23 18.02 -17.45
N ASP A 138 11.44 19.03 -16.61
CA ASP A 138 10.43 20.04 -16.34
C ASP A 138 10.39 21.06 -17.48
N ARG A 139 9.25 21.17 -18.15
CA ARG A 139 9.07 22.17 -19.21
C ARG A 139 8.97 23.59 -18.67
N LEU A 140 8.88 23.77 -17.35
CA LEU A 140 8.66 25.04 -16.66
C LEU A 140 7.38 25.74 -17.13
N ILE A 141 6.44 24.96 -17.68
CA ILE A 141 5.11 25.43 -18.09
C ILE A 141 4.18 25.18 -16.90
N PRO A 142 3.66 26.23 -16.25
CA PRO A 142 2.78 26.05 -15.11
C PRO A 142 1.44 25.45 -15.56
N LYS A 143 0.95 24.48 -14.79
CA LYS A 143 -0.43 24.02 -14.86
C LYS A 143 -1.31 24.91 -13.98
N CYS A 144 -2.40 25.41 -14.54
CA CYS A 144 -3.37 26.19 -13.80
C CYS A 144 -4.13 25.28 -12.80
N ALA A 145 -4.07 25.58 -11.50
CA ALA A 145 -4.82 24.81 -10.50
C ALA A 145 -6.33 25.11 -10.51
N ASN A 146 -6.77 26.12 -11.27
CA ASN A 146 -8.19 26.46 -11.43
C ASN A 146 -8.82 25.69 -12.61
N CYS A 147 -8.35 25.92 -13.84
CA CYS A 147 -8.91 25.28 -15.04
C CYS A 147 -8.14 24.02 -15.52
N GLY A 148 -6.97 23.72 -14.96
CA GLY A 148 -6.15 22.58 -15.36
C GLY A 148 -5.34 22.78 -16.65
N GLU A 149 -5.50 23.88 -17.36
CA GLU A 149 -4.77 24.17 -18.60
C GLU A 149 -3.31 24.56 -18.34
N MET A 150 -2.45 24.26 -19.31
CA MET A 150 -1.02 24.56 -19.28
C MET A 150 -0.73 25.96 -19.83
N GLY A 151 0.27 26.65 -19.27
CA GLY A 151 0.79 27.92 -19.80
C GLY A 151 0.47 29.15 -18.94
N HIS A 152 -0.39 29.02 -17.93
CA HIS A 152 -0.70 30.10 -16.99
C HIS A 152 -0.91 29.57 -15.57
N GLY A 153 -0.56 30.39 -14.58
CA GLY A 153 -0.88 30.12 -13.17
C GLY A 153 -2.30 30.55 -12.83
N SER A 154 -2.87 30.01 -11.74
CA SER A 154 -4.26 30.30 -11.34
C SER A 154 -4.59 31.78 -11.14
N LYS A 155 -3.59 32.62 -10.83
CA LYS A 155 -3.75 34.08 -10.72
C LYS A 155 -4.14 34.75 -12.03
N PHE A 156 -3.72 34.18 -13.15
CA PHE A 156 -3.94 34.69 -14.50
C PHE A 156 -4.95 33.83 -15.27
N CYS A 157 -5.68 32.96 -14.58
CA CYS A 157 -6.73 32.14 -15.16
C CYS A 157 -7.91 33.04 -15.58
N LYS A 158 -8.32 32.92 -16.84
CA LYS A 158 -9.50 33.61 -17.37
C LYS A 158 -10.81 32.88 -17.05
N GLY A 159 -10.72 31.62 -16.62
CA GLY A 159 -11.87 30.82 -16.21
C GLY A 159 -12.42 31.28 -14.87
N GLU A 160 -13.70 30.99 -14.64
CA GLU A 160 -14.35 31.24 -13.36
C GLU A 160 -13.60 30.52 -12.23
N ARG A 161 -13.46 31.19 -11.09
CA ARG A 161 -12.69 30.66 -9.97
C ARG A 161 -13.50 29.59 -9.26
N THR A 162 -13.06 28.34 -9.36
CA THR A 162 -13.68 27.25 -8.61
C THR A 162 -13.49 27.48 -7.10
N THR A 163 -14.58 27.47 -6.34
CA THR A 163 -14.53 27.46 -4.89
C THR A 163 -14.07 26.09 -4.43
N ILE A 164 -12.82 25.98 -3.99
CA ILE A 164 -12.35 24.77 -3.32
C ILE A 164 -12.91 24.82 -1.91
N ASP A 165 -13.90 23.98 -1.62
CA ASP A 165 -14.38 23.76 -0.27
C ASP A 165 -13.21 23.23 0.57
N ARG A 166 -12.61 24.12 1.36
CA ARG A 166 -11.57 23.73 2.29
C ARG A 166 -12.20 22.82 3.31
N VAL A 167 -11.84 21.55 3.28
CA VAL A 167 -12.24 20.57 4.30
C VAL A 167 -11.92 21.17 5.67
N GLU A 168 -12.97 21.44 6.45
CA GLU A 168 -12.84 22.06 7.76
C GLU A 168 -12.14 21.07 8.69
N VAL A 169 -10.86 21.34 9.00
CA VAL A 169 -10.08 20.47 9.87
C VAL A 169 -10.51 20.68 11.31
N LYS A 170 -11.17 19.67 11.90
CA LYS A 170 -11.50 19.61 13.33
C LYS A 170 -10.27 19.21 14.14
N CYS A 171 -10.07 19.86 15.29
CA CYS A 171 -9.03 19.48 16.24
C CYS A 171 -9.29 18.08 16.80
N VAL A 172 -8.30 17.19 16.73
CA VAL A 172 -8.44 15.81 17.24
C VAL A 172 -8.63 15.75 18.76
N ASN A 173 -8.17 16.77 19.49
CA ASN A 173 -8.28 16.82 20.95
C ASN A 173 -9.66 17.30 21.43
N CYS A 174 -10.12 18.45 20.92
CA CYS A 174 -11.34 19.13 21.41
C CYS A 174 -12.49 19.17 20.39
N SER A 175 -12.30 18.62 19.19
CA SER A 175 -13.26 18.63 18.07
C SER A 175 -13.66 20.02 17.54
N ALA A 176 -13.14 21.11 18.12
CA ALA A 176 -13.36 22.47 17.63
C ALA A 176 -12.60 22.71 16.31
N THR A 177 -13.14 23.60 15.48
CA THR A 177 -12.56 23.97 14.19
C THR A 177 -11.69 25.22 14.33
N GLY A 178 -10.86 25.52 13.32
CA GLY A 178 -9.99 26.70 13.31
C GLY A 178 -8.59 26.52 13.90
N HIS A 179 -8.28 25.37 14.52
CA HIS A 179 -6.93 25.05 14.98
C HIS A 179 -6.61 23.55 14.84
N ARG A 180 -5.32 23.19 14.78
CA ARG A 180 -4.87 21.79 14.82
C ARG A 180 -4.58 21.38 16.26
N ALA A 181 -4.50 20.08 16.54
CA ALA A 181 -4.20 19.55 17.89
C ALA A 181 -2.88 20.06 18.50
N ARG A 182 -1.94 20.55 17.67
CA ARG A 182 -0.71 21.21 18.13
C ARG A 182 -0.99 22.54 18.82
N ASP A 183 -1.93 23.31 18.27
CA ASP A 183 -2.27 24.67 18.69
C ASP A 183 -3.53 24.69 19.59
N CYS A 184 -3.94 23.51 20.07
CA CYS A 184 -5.06 23.36 20.98
C CYS A 184 -4.68 23.87 22.37
N VAL A 185 -5.45 24.83 22.88
CA VAL A 185 -5.29 25.41 24.22
C VAL A 185 -5.82 24.47 25.31
N GLU A 186 -6.70 23.54 24.95
CA GLU A 186 -7.19 22.53 25.90
C GLU A 186 -6.10 21.52 26.26
N LYS A 187 -6.13 21.05 27.52
CA LYS A 187 -5.24 19.99 27.98
C LYS A 187 -5.39 18.78 27.08
N ARG A 188 -4.26 18.24 26.60
CA ARG A 188 -4.26 17.04 25.74
C ARG A 188 -4.83 15.87 26.54
N ARG A 189 -5.86 15.21 26.00
CA ARG A 189 -6.32 13.92 26.53
C ARG A 189 -5.23 12.88 26.25
N ASP A 190 -4.85 12.15 27.28
CA ASP A 190 -3.84 11.10 27.14
C ASP A 190 -4.42 9.93 26.31
N PRO A 191 -3.77 9.52 25.20
CA PRO A 191 -4.25 8.44 24.34
C PRO A 191 -4.44 7.10 25.03
N PHE A 192 -3.79 6.88 26.18
CA PHE A 192 -3.83 5.66 26.96
C PHE A 192 -4.92 5.67 28.05
N THR A 193 -5.65 6.78 28.19
CA THR A 193 -6.83 6.80 29.07
C THR A 193 -7.93 5.87 28.55
N CYS A 194 -8.64 5.25 29.49
CA CYS A 194 -9.81 4.45 29.22
C CYS A 194 -10.83 5.28 28.43
N ARG A 195 -11.17 4.83 27.22
CA ARG A 195 -12.14 5.53 26.37
C ARG A 195 -13.57 5.53 26.90
N ASN A 196 -13.87 4.72 27.93
CA ASN A 196 -15.18 4.67 28.56
C ASN A 196 -15.29 5.68 29.72
N CYS A 197 -14.35 5.65 30.69
CA CYS A 197 -14.43 6.48 31.90
C CYS A 197 -13.31 7.54 32.05
N GLY A 198 -12.36 7.61 31.11
CA GLY A 198 -11.25 8.58 31.13
C GLY A 198 -10.12 8.26 32.11
N SER A 199 -10.16 7.14 32.84
CA SER A 199 -9.12 6.75 33.79
C SER A 199 -7.83 6.30 33.10
N THR A 200 -6.66 6.67 33.62
CA THR A 200 -5.35 6.18 33.15
C THR A 200 -4.97 4.80 33.73
N ALA A 201 -5.72 4.31 34.72
CA ALA A 201 -5.35 3.10 35.46
C ALA A 201 -5.62 1.79 34.70
N HIS A 202 -6.54 1.79 33.74
CA HIS A 202 -6.96 0.60 33.01
C HIS A 202 -7.31 0.89 31.55
N LYS A 203 -7.32 -0.16 30.73
CA LYS A 203 -7.82 -0.09 29.34
C LYS A 203 -9.33 -0.25 29.33
N ALA A 204 -9.97 0.17 28.23
CA ALA A 204 -11.43 0.06 28.08
C ALA A 204 -11.99 -1.38 28.17
N SER A 205 -11.12 -2.40 28.02
CA SER A 205 -11.44 -3.81 28.27
C SER A 205 -11.71 -4.12 29.73
N ASP A 206 -10.96 -3.48 30.62
CA ASP A 206 -10.88 -3.76 32.06
C ASP A 206 -11.60 -2.68 32.88
N CYS A 207 -12.43 -1.88 32.19
CA CYS A 207 -13.22 -0.81 32.79
C CYS A 207 -14.44 -1.41 33.49
N THR A 208 -14.53 -1.20 34.80
CA THR A 208 -15.64 -1.64 35.66
C THR A 208 -16.87 -0.74 35.56
N GLU A 209 -16.72 0.48 35.04
CA GLU A 209 -17.84 1.39 34.80
C GLU A 209 -18.72 0.87 33.65
N PRO A 210 -20.06 1.08 33.74
CA PRO A 210 -20.97 0.68 32.67
C PRO A 210 -20.52 1.35 31.35
N ARG A 211 -20.55 0.57 30.26
CA ARG A 211 -20.16 1.09 28.95
C ARG A 211 -21.18 2.12 28.49
N SER A 212 -20.79 3.38 28.43
CA SER A 212 -21.65 4.43 27.88
C SER A 212 -21.59 4.40 26.36
N ALA A 213 -22.75 4.38 25.71
CA ALA A 213 -22.87 4.52 24.26
C ALA A 213 -22.93 5.99 23.82
N GLU A 214 -22.92 6.93 24.77
CA GLU A 214 -23.02 8.36 24.53
C GLU A 214 -21.78 8.86 23.75
N GLY A 215 -22.00 9.38 22.54
CA GLY A 215 -20.94 9.81 21.64
C GLY A 215 -20.20 8.69 20.89
N VAL A 216 -20.59 7.42 21.06
CA VAL A 216 -20.03 6.32 20.27
C VAL A 216 -20.68 6.28 18.89
N GLU A 217 -19.89 6.55 17.85
CA GLU A 217 -20.30 6.37 16.46
C GLU A 217 -20.29 4.88 16.08
N CYS A 218 -21.44 4.39 15.64
CA CYS A 218 -21.58 3.02 15.21
C CYS A 218 -20.89 2.78 13.87
N LYS A 219 -19.86 1.93 13.85
CA LYS A 219 -19.14 1.55 12.62
C LYS A 219 -19.97 0.83 11.55
N LYS A 220 -21.22 0.46 11.84
CA LYS A 220 -22.13 -0.21 10.87
C LYS A 220 -23.07 0.77 10.18
N CYS A 221 -23.51 1.84 10.85
CA CYS A 221 -24.49 2.79 10.30
C CYS A 221 -24.09 4.26 10.45
N ASN A 222 -22.93 4.55 11.05
CA ASN A 222 -22.39 5.88 11.35
C ASN A 222 -23.31 6.77 12.21
N GLU A 223 -24.29 6.17 12.88
CA GLU A 223 -25.14 6.88 13.85
C GLU A 223 -24.53 6.76 15.24
N VAL A 224 -24.72 7.82 16.04
CA VAL A 224 -24.22 7.88 17.42
C VAL A 224 -25.24 7.32 18.41
N GLY A 225 -24.78 6.84 19.56
CA GLY A 225 -25.65 6.43 20.66
C GLY A 225 -25.85 4.92 20.82
N HIS A 226 -25.16 4.09 20.03
CA HIS A 226 -25.16 2.64 20.19
C HIS A 226 -23.85 1.98 19.73
N PHE A 227 -23.52 0.82 20.28
CA PHE A 227 -22.37 0.05 19.82
C PHE A 227 -22.69 -0.71 18.52
N ALA A 228 -21.68 -0.99 17.71
CA ALA A 228 -21.86 -1.77 16.47
C ALA A 228 -22.52 -3.15 16.69
N LYS A 229 -22.40 -3.74 17.89
CA LYS A 229 -23.07 -5.00 18.25
C LYS A 229 -24.59 -4.82 18.40
N ASP A 230 -25.00 -3.68 18.95
CA ASP A 230 -26.39 -3.33 19.28
C ASP A 230 -27.00 -2.40 18.23
N CYS A 231 -26.39 -2.35 17.04
CA CYS A 231 -26.84 -1.48 15.97
C CYS A 231 -28.20 -1.94 15.44
N PRO A 232 -29.25 -1.10 15.55
CA PRO A 232 -30.60 -1.45 15.12
C PRO A 232 -30.68 -1.66 13.61
N LYS A 233 -29.78 -1.00 12.85
CA LYS A 233 -29.62 -1.14 11.39
C LYS A 233 -28.53 -2.15 11.01
N GLY A 234 -27.90 -2.77 12.00
CA GLY A 234 -26.62 -3.45 11.85
C GLY A 234 -26.76 -4.87 11.37
N ASN A 235 -27.27 -5.04 10.15
CA ASN A 235 -27.40 -6.29 9.39
C ASN A 235 -27.35 -7.54 10.29
N MET A 236 -28.47 -7.81 10.96
CA MET A 236 -28.71 -9.07 11.65
C MET A 236 -28.39 -10.15 10.62
N ARG A 237 -27.32 -10.94 10.85
CA ARG A 237 -26.76 -11.86 9.84
C ARG A 237 -27.90 -12.62 9.20
N ALA A 238 -28.22 -12.27 7.95
CA ALA A 238 -29.31 -12.88 7.22
C ALA A 238 -29.21 -14.40 7.35
N CYS A 239 -30.32 -15.04 7.64
CA CYS A 239 -30.47 -16.47 7.74
C CYS A 239 -29.80 -17.10 6.53
N ARG A 240 -28.72 -17.85 6.74
CA ARG A 240 -27.98 -18.47 5.63
C ARG A 240 -28.81 -19.52 4.86
N ASN A 241 -29.98 -19.88 5.38
CA ASN A 241 -30.91 -20.79 4.74
C ASN A 241 -31.87 -20.05 3.78
N CYS A 242 -32.61 -19.06 4.27
CA CYS A 242 -33.68 -18.38 3.53
C CYS A 242 -33.43 -16.89 3.24
N GLY A 243 -32.32 -16.33 3.72
CA GLY A 243 -31.96 -14.92 3.54
C GLY A 243 -32.71 -13.94 4.47
N SER A 244 -33.64 -14.40 5.32
CA SER A 244 -34.36 -13.51 6.26
C SER A 244 -33.45 -12.98 7.36
N SER A 245 -33.55 -11.70 7.67
CA SER A 245 -32.86 -11.08 8.80
C SER A 245 -33.57 -11.27 10.14
N GLU A 246 -34.78 -11.84 10.18
CA GLU A 246 -35.59 -11.97 11.40
C GLU A 246 -35.17 -13.13 12.31
N HIS A 247 -34.46 -14.13 11.80
CA HIS A 247 -34.06 -15.31 12.55
C HIS A 247 -32.69 -15.83 12.13
N MET A 248 -32.02 -16.57 13.01
CA MET A 248 -30.79 -17.28 12.64
C MET A 248 -31.11 -18.58 11.89
N ALA A 249 -30.15 -19.10 11.12
CA ALA A 249 -30.33 -20.35 10.36
C ALA A 249 -30.68 -21.60 11.20
N ARG A 250 -30.58 -21.51 12.54
CA ARG A 250 -31.00 -22.57 13.48
C ARG A 250 -32.48 -22.49 13.84
N GLU A 251 -33.09 -21.32 13.70
CA GLU A 251 -34.48 -20.97 14.05
C GLU A 251 -35.30 -20.77 12.76
N CYS A 252 -34.82 -21.29 11.64
CA CYS A 252 -35.47 -21.16 10.34
C CYS A 252 -36.48 -22.29 10.15
N ASP A 253 -37.76 -21.93 10.05
CA ASP A 253 -38.85 -22.89 9.81
C ASP A 253 -38.94 -23.38 8.36
N GLN A 254 -38.12 -22.81 7.45
CA GLN A 254 -38.08 -23.25 6.05
C GLN A 254 -37.20 -24.49 5.88
N PRO A 255 -37.57 -25.41 4.97
CA PRO A 255 -36.74 -26.55 4.63
C PRO A 255 -35.35 -26.08 4.19
N ARG A 256 -34.31 -26.81 4.59
CA ARG A 256 -32.93 -26.43 4.27
C ARG A 256 -32.70 -26.41 2.77
N ASN A 257 -32.38 -25.24 2.24
CA ASN A 257 -32.08 -25.05 0.85
C ASN A 257 -30.65 -25.51 0.54
N VAL A 258 -30.53 -26.65 -0.14
CA VAL A 258 -29.23 -27.27 -0.45
C VAL A 258 -28.36 -26.36 -1.32
N SER A 259 -28.95 -25.46 -2.11
CA SER A 259 -28.24 -24.51 -2.97
C SER A 259 -27.45 -23.43 -2.20
N THR A 260 -27.84 -23.13 -0.94
CA THR A 260 -27.14 -22.16 -0.09
C THR A 260 -26.19 -22.84 0.91
N VAL A 261 -26.20 -24.17 0.98
CA VAL A 261 -25.32 -24.95 1.85
C VAL A 261 -23.93 -25.00 1.25
N THR A 262 -22.97 -24.34 1.90
CA THR A 262 -21.54 -24.46 1.60
C THR A 262 -20.95 -25.69 2.27
N CYS A 263 -20.32 -26.57 1.49
CA CYS A 263 -19.64 -27.76 1.99
C CYS A 263 -18.34 -27.38 2.70
N ARG A 264 -18.21 -27.74 3.98
CA ARG A 264 -17.00 -27.47 4.79
C ARG A 264 -15.75 -28.28 4.40
N ASN A 265 -15.86 -29.18 3.42
CA ASN A 265 -14.74 -29.97 2.93
C ASN A 265 -14.10 -29.34 1.68
N CYS A 266 -14.92 -28.94 0.70
CA CYS A 266 -14.46 -28.40 -0.58
C CYS A 266 -14.85 -26.94 -0.86
N ASP A 267 -15.55 -26.29 0.09
CA ASP A 267 -16.02 -24.91 0.01
C ASP A 267 -17.01 -24.61 -1.14
N GLU A 268 -17.48 -25.64 -1.85
CA GLU A 268 -18.52 -25.53 -2.89
C GLU A 268 -19.92 -25.57 -2.28
N VAL A 269 -20.86 -24.89 -2.94
CA VAL A 269 -22.28 -24.89 -2.56
C VAL A 269 -23.05 -26.02 -3.25
N GLY A 270 -24.25 -26.36 -2.76
CA GLY A 270 -25.13 -27.31 -3.44
C GLY A 270 -25.09 -28.75 -2.92
N HIS A 271 -24.37 -29.04 -1.84
CA HIS A 271 -24.37 -30.35 -1.19
C HIS A 271 -23.97 -30.28 0.28
N TYR A 272 -24.36 -31.28 1.09
CA TYR A 272 -23.90 -31.41 2.46
C TYR A 272 -22.49 -32.00 2.52
N SER A 273 -21.72 -31.69 3.57
CA SER A 273 -20.37 -32.25 3.74
C SER A 273 -20.31 -33.78 3.82
N ARG A 274 -21.45 -34.46 4.01
CA ARG A 274 -21.57 -35.92 3.96
C ARG A 274 -21.68 -36.47 2.54
N ASP A 275 -22.18 -35.65 1.62
CA ASP A 275 -22.44 -35.99 0.22
C ASP A 275 -21.34 -35.43 -0.70
N CYS A 276 -20.23 -34.98 -0.12
CA CYS A 276 -19.10 -34.44 -0.87
C CYS A 276 -18.35 -35.56 -1.58
N THR A 277 -18.23 -35.46 -2.90
CA THR A 277 -17.52 -36.44 -3.75
C THR A 277 -16.01 -36.26 -3.73
N LYS A 278 -15.50 -35.11 -3.25
CA LYS A 278 -14.06 -34.83 -3.16
C LYS A 278 -13.45 -35.52 -1.93
N LYS A 279 -12.19 -35.94 -2.06
CA LYS A 279 -11.42 -36.54 -0.96
C LYS A 279 -11.40 -35.59 0.24
N LYS A 280 -11.59 -36.14 1.43
CA LYS A 280 -11.64 -35.36 2.67
C LYS A 280 -10.25 -34.79 2.98
N ASP A 281 -10.16 -33.46 3.06
CA ASP A 281 -8.94 -32.79 3.46
C ASP A 281 -8.83 -32.80 4.99
N TRP A 282 -8.01 -33.69 5.51
CA TRP A 282 -7.82 -33.86 6.95
C TRP A 282 -7.13 -32.66 7.59
N SER A 283 -6.34 -31.89 6.84
CA SER A 283 -5.66 -30.69 7.35
C SER A 283 -6.64 -29.60 7.82
N LYS A 284 -7.87 -29.59 7.27
CA LYS A 284 -8.95 -28.67 7.66
C LYS A 284 -9.86 -29.20 8.76
N VAL A 285 -9.68 -30.46 9.18
CA VAL A 285 -10.54 -31.09 10.20
C VAL A 285 -9.98 -30.78 11.58
N LYS A 286 -10.69 -29.93 12.34
CA LYS A 286 -10.42 -29.68 13.77
C LYS A 286 -11.03 -30.79 14.64
N CYS A 287 -10.24 -31.37 15.52
CA CYS A 287 -10.72 -32.34 16.50
C CYS A 287 -11.50 -31.63 17.62
N ASN A 288 -12.73 -32.06 17.91
CA ASN A 288 -13.53 -31.46 18.98
C ASN A 288 -13.07 -31.85 20.40
N ASN A 289 -12.13 -32.80 20.53
CA ASN A 289 -11.58 -33.22 21.82
C ASN A 289 -10.33 -32.41 22.20
N CYS A 290 -9.32 -32.39 21.31
CA CYS A 290 -8.04 -31.71 21.57
C CYS A 290 -7.87 -30.37 20.84
N ASN A 291 -8.85 -29.95 20.03
CA ASN A 291 -8.79 -28.74 19.20
C ASN A 291 -7.67 -28.69 18.13
N GLU A 292 -6.88 -29.76 17.97
CA GLU A 292 -5.85 -29.86 16.93
C GLU A 292 -6.44 -30.20 15.56
N MET A 293 -5.74 -29.77 14.50
CA MET A 293 -6.11 -30.03 13.12
C MET A 293 -5.56 -31.40 12.67
N GLY A 294 -6.18 -32.04 11.68
CA GLY A 294 -5.66 -33.27 11.07
C GLY A 294 -6.46 -34.54 11.38
N HIS A 295 -7.34 -34.54 12.38
CA HIS A 295 -8.03 -35.76 12.81
C HIS A 295 -9.40 -35.49 13.44
N THR A 296 -10.24 -36.53 13.50
CA THR A 296 -11.53 -36.51 14.22
C THR A 296 -11.38 -37.08 15.63
N VAL A 297 -12.35 -36.84 16.52
CA VAL A 297 -12.39 -37.37 17.90
C VAL A 297 -12.06 -38.87 17.98
N LYS A 298 -12.56 -39.71 17.05
CA LYS A 298 -12.28 -41.15 17.02
C LYS A 298 -10.82 -41.55 16.72
N ARG A 299 -10.04 -40.62 16.17
CA ARG A 299 -8.62 -40.78 15.83
C ARG A 299 -7.77 -39.79 16.61
N CYS A 300 -8.31 -39.27 17.72
CA CYS A 300 -7.59 -38.38 18.61
C CYS A 300 -6.61 -39.21 19.44
N PRO A 301 -5.32 -38.82 19.51
CA PRO A 301 -4.35 -39.51 20.37
C PRO A 301 -4.56 -39.20 21.85
N LEU A 302 -5.33 -38.15 22.17
CA LEU A 302 -5.63 -37.77 23.56
C LEU A 302 -6.91 -38.46 24.07
N PRO A 303 -6.98 -38.77 25.37
CA PRO A 303 -8.17 -39.32 25.99
C PRO A 303 -9.36 -38.37 25.82
N VAL A 304 -10.57 -38.93 25.71
CA VAL A 304 -11.80 -38.14 25.56
C VAL A 304 -12.00 -37.32 26.83
N LYS A 305 -11.91 -35.99 26.73
CA LYS A 305 -12.24 -35.07 27.82
C LYS A 305 -13.71 -35.30 28.20
N THR A 306 -13.96 -35.64 29.46
CA THR A 306 -15.32 -35.81 29.96
C THR A 306 -15.95 -34.45 30.22
N ASP A 307 -17.28 -34.38 30.36
CA ASP A 307 -18.00 -33.09 30.53
C ASP A 307 -17.51 -32.27 31.75
N ASP A 308 -16.85 -32.93 32.72
CA ASP A 308 -16.21 -32.28 33.87
C ASP A 308 -14.90 -31.53 33.49
N ASP A 309 -14.15 -32.02 32.50
CA ASP A 309 -12.88 -31.42 32.03
C ASP A 309 -13.09 -30.27 31.01
N ALA A 310 -14.30 -30.15 30.44
CA ALA A 310 -14.62 -29.16 29.40
C ALA A 310 -14.83 -27.74 29.95
N ARG A 311 -14.97 -27.59 31.27
CA ARG A 311 -15.18 -26.28 31.92
C ARG A 311 -13.92 -25.43 32.08
N GLU A 312 -12.73 -26.02 31.96
CA GLU A 312 -11.48 -25.28 32.20
C GLU A 312 -10.83 -24.66 30.94
N GLU A 313 -11.18 -25.07 29.72
CA GLU A 313 -10.54 -24.55 28.49
C GLU A 313 -11.42 -23.66 27.60
N THR A 314 -12.63 -23.31 28.05
CA THR A 314 -13.40 -22.19 27.46
C THR A 314 -13.67 -21.11 28.51
N GLY A 315 -12.61 -20.69 29.20
CA GLY A 315 -12.60 -19.51 30.05
C GLY A 315 -12.17 -18.27 29.27
N THR A 316 -13.11 -17.66 28.53
CA THR A 316 -13.09 -16.21 28.39
C THR A 316 -13.30 -15.61 29.79
N GLY A 317 -12.21 -15.24 30.45
CA GLY A 317 -12.17 -14.27 31.54
C GLY A 317 -12.12 -14.82 32.98
N THR A 318 -11.35 -14.07 33.78
CA THR A 318 -11.35 -13.88 35.25
C THR A 318 -10.48 -14.79 36.10
N GLY A 319 -9.61 -14.15 36.89
CA GLY A 319 -9.24 -14.62 38.24
C GLY A 319 -7.74 -14.70 38.49
N ASP A 320 -7.13 -13.57 38.86
CA ASP A 320 -5.79 -13.46 39.45
C ASP A 320 -5.62 -14.35 40.68
N VAL A 321 -4.43 -14.93 40.90
CA VAL A 321 -3.68 -14.87 42.17
C VAL A 321 -2.19 -15.08 41.88
N TYR A 322 -1.38 -14.03 42.02
CA TYR A 322 0.05 -14.16 42.30
C TYR A 322 0.26 -14.22 43.82
N PRO A 323 1.18 -15.02 44.35
CA PRO A 323 1.67 -14.78 45.70
C PRO A 323 2.64 -13.59 45.67
N GLU A 324 2.35 -12.62 46.52
CA GLU A 324 3.19 -11.47 46.84
C GLU A 324 4.54 -11.92 47.43
N ASN A 325 5.62 -11.23 47.06
CA ASN A 325 6.46 -10.57 48.07
C ASN A 325 7.51 -9.62 47.47
N SER A 326 7.53 -8.40 48.06
CA SER A 326 8.68 -7.52 48.39
C SER A 326 10.03 -7.79 47.70
N ASN A 327 10.77 -6.82 47.16
CA ASN A 327 11.29 -5.66 47.92
C ASN A 327 12.12 -4.73 47.01
N GLU A 328 12.12 -3.43 47.33
CA GLU A 328 13.25 -2.47 47.26
C GLU A 328 14.04 -2.14 45.96
N SER A 329 13.83 -0.88 45.52
CA SER A 329 14.86 0.18 45.39
C SER A 329 15.80 0.31 44.15
N ALA A 330 15.77 1.54 43.62
CA ALA A 330 16.90 2.41 43.21
C ALA A 330 17.55 2.33 41.81
N GLY A 331 17.75 3.54 41.24
CA GLY A 331 18.92 3.95 40.43
C GLY A 331 18.80 3.74 38.91
N MET A 332 18.62 4.78 38.09
CA MET A 332 19.61 5.76 37.60
C MET A 332 20.32 5.35 36.30
N ASP A 333 20.13 6.23 35.31
CA ASP A 333 21.02 6.72 34.26
C ASP A 333 21.43 5.82 33.07
N GLY A 334 20.85 6.18 31.92
CA GLY A 334 21.32 5.85 30.59
C GLY A 334 22.25 6.92 30.02
N TRP A 335 23.04 6.46 29.06
CA TRP A 335 24.03 7.15 28.23
C TRP A 335 23.41 8.09 27.20
#